data_AF-A0A0A0JU20-F1
#
_entry.id   AF-A0A0A0JU20-F1
#
_cell.length_a   1.000
_cell.length_b   1.000
_cell.length_c   1.000
_cell.angle_alpha   90.00
_cell.angle_beta   90.00
_cell.angle_gamma   90.00
#
_symmetry.space_group_name_H-M   'P 1'
#
loop_
_entity.id
_entity.type
_entity.pdbx_description
1 polymer ?
#
loop_
_entity_poly.entity_id
_entity_poly.type
_entity_poly.pdbx_seq_one_letter_code
_entity_poly.pdbx_strand_id
1 'polypeptide(L)' 'MPPIKKIVTWLLVIFLLYAIFTSPTDAANMVGSAWDVVTNGVGNIGRFFDSLIARS' A
#
# COMPACT_ATOMS: atom_id res chain seq x y z
N MET A 1 -8.22 34.61 -7.90
CA MET A 1 -7.94 33.92 -6.62
C MET A 1 -7.46 32.53 -6.98
N PRO A 2 -6.19 32.15 -6.71
CA PRO A 2 -5.76 30.79 -6.96
C PRO A 2 -6.69 29.86 -6.19
N PRO A 3 -7.25 28.82 -6.84
CA PRO A 3 -8.24 27.97 -6.20
C PRO A 3 -7.60 27.33 -4.97
N ILE A 4 -8.19 27.55 -3.80
CA ILE A 4 -7.72 27.04 -2.49
C ILE A 4 -7.39 25.55 -2.58
N LYS A 5 -8.17 24.79 -3.35
CA LYS A 5 -7.92 23.38 -3.68
C LYS A 5 -6.49 23.12 -4.17
N LYS A 6 -5.96 23.95 -5.08
CA LYS A 6 -4.63 23.75 -5.67
C LYS A 6 -3.52 23.94 -4.63
N ILE A 7 -3.69 24.91 -3.71
CA ILE A 7 -2.73 25.16 -2.62
C ILE A 7 -2.75 24.01 -1.62
N VAL A 8 -3.95 23.56 -1.22
CA VAL A 8 -4.10 22.44 -0.28
C VAL A 8 -3.57 21.14 -0.88
N THR A 9 -3.84 20.86 -2.15
CA THR A 9 -3.30 19.67 -2.84
C THR A 9 -1.78 19.73 -2.90
N TRP A 10 -1.18 20.87 -3.26
CA TRP A 10 0.28 21.01 -3.30
C TRP A 10 0.92 20.88 -1.92
N LEU A 11 0.29 21.42 -0.87
CA LEU A 11 0.77 21.28 0.50
C LEU A 11 0.73 19.81 0.95
N LEU A 12 -0.36 19.09 0.67
CA LEU A 12 -0.46 17.65 0.93
C LEU A 12 0.60 16.85 0.18
N VAL A 13 0.86 17.16 -1.09
CA VAL A 13 1.88 16.48 -1.89
C VAL A 13 3.27 16.70 -1.30
N ILE A 14 3.63 17.94 -0.98
CA ILE A 14 4.94 18.27 -0.39
C ILE A 14 5.10 17.59 0.98
N PHE A 15 4.05 17.59 1.80
CA PHE A 15 4.04 16.91 3.08
C PHE A 15 4.22 15.39 2.94
N LEU A 16 3.53 14.77 1.98
CA LEU A 16 3.64 13.34 1.71
C LEU A 16 5.05 12.96 1.23
N LEU A 17 5.62 13.75 0.32
CA LEU A 17 7.00 13.57 -0.13
C LEU A 17 7.97 13.71 1.05
N TYR A 18 7.82 14.74 1.89
CA TYR A 18 8.66 14.93 3.07
C TYR A 18 8.56 13.75 4.04
N ALA A 19 7.35 13.22 4.28
CA ALA A 19 7.15 12.06 5.15
C ALA A 19 7.86 10.81 4.60
N ILE A 20 7.74 10.56 3.28
CA ILE A 20 8.44 9.44 2.62
C ILE A 20 9.97 9.60 2.72
N PHE A 21 10.50 10.81 2.53
CA PHE A 21 11.95 11.06 2.59
C PHE A 21 12.52 11.14 4.02
N THR A 22 11.72 11.57 4.99
CA THR A 22 12.12 11.71 6.41
C THR A 22 12.11 10.39 7.14
N SER A 23 11.11 9.55 6.89
CA SER A 23 10.98 8.22 7.51
C SER A 23 10.80 7.13 6.45
N PRO A 24 11.81 6.94 5.57
CA PRO A 24 11.76 5.91 4.54
C PRO A 24 11.61 4.51 5.13
N THR A 25 12.19 4.27 6.31
CA THR A 25 12.07 3.02 7.04
C THR A 25 10.62 2.74 7.46
N ASP A 26 9.91 3.74 7.98
CA ASP A 26 8.52 3.55 8.43
C ASP A 26 7.57 3.38 7.23
N ALA A 27 7.77 4.16 6.17
CA ALA A 27 7.01 4.02 4.93
C ALA A 27 7.25 2.65 4.26
N ALA A 28 8.49 2.19 4.21
CA ALA A 28 8.85 0.87 3.70
C ALA A 28 8.25 -0.26 4.55
N ASN A 29 8.23 -0.12 5.88
CA ASN A 29 7.62 -1.09 6.78
C ASN A 29 6.09 -1.15 6.61
N MET A 30 5.41 -0.01 6.43
CA MET A 30 3.97 0.02 6.15
C MET A 30 3.63 -0.58 4.78
N VAL A 31 4.37 -0.24 3.74
CA VAL A 31 4.16 -0.81 2.40
C VAL A 31 4.50 -2.29 2.38
N GLY A 32 5.58 -2.69 3.05
CA GLY A 32 6.01 -4.08 3.19
C GLY A 32 4.95 -4.93 3.91
N SER A 33 4.44 -4.46 5.06
CA SER A 33 3.37 -5.15 5.79
C SER A 33 2.07 -5.23 4.99
N ALA A 34 1.68 -4.16 4.28
CA ALA A 34 0.51 -4.20 3.41
C ALA A 34 0.69 -5.20 2.25
N TRP A 35 1.87 -5.23 1.63
CA TRP A 35 2.20 -6.19 0.58
C TRP A 35 2.18 -7.63 1.09
N ASP A 36 2.70 -7.85 2.30
CA ASP A 36 2.73 -9.17 2.93
C ASP A 36 1.32 -9.70 3.22
N VAL A 37 0.39 -8.83 3.64
CA VAL A 37 -1.03 -9.19 3.79
C VAL A 37 -1.63 -9.59 2.45
N VAL A 38 -1.33 -8.88 1.37
CA VAL A 38 -1.84 -9.17 0.03
C VAL A 38 -1.28 -10.51 -0.49
N THR A 39 0.03 -10.74 -0.40
CA THR A 39 0.65 -11.98 -0.89
C THR A 39 0.21 -13.19 -0.08
N ASN A 40 0.12 -13.08 1.25
CA ASN A 40 -0.38 -14.15 2.09
C ASN A 40 -1.87 -14.43 1.84
N GLY A 41 -2.68 -13.38 1.66
CA GLY A 41 -4.10 -13.50 1.31
C GLY A 41 -4.30 -14.21 -0.04
N VAL A 42 -3.60 -13.76 -1.08
CA VAL A 42 -3.66 -14.37 -2.41
C VAL A 42 -3.13 -15.80 -2.40
N GLY A 43 -2.04 -16.08 -1.68
CA GLY A 43 -1.49 -17.43 -1.56
C GLY A 43 -2.40 -18.40 -0.80
N ASN A 44 -3.16 -17.92 0.20
CA ASN A 44 -4.19 -18.70 0.88
C ASN A 44 -5.35 -19.04 -0.07
N ILE A 45 -5.76 -18.09 -0.90
CA ILE A 45 -6.81 -18.29 -1.92
C ILE A 45 -6.35 -19.31 -2.97
N GLY A 46 -5.12 -19.17 -3.48
CA GLY A 46 -4.53 -20.13 -4.42
C GLY A 46 -4.49 -21.55 -3.85
N ARG A 47 -4.01 -21.71 -2.60
CA ARG A 47 -4.00 -23.01 -1.91
C ARG A 47 -5.40 -23.59 -1.69
N PHE A 48 -6.39 -22.74 -1.43
CA PHE A 48 -7.78 -23.17 -1.33
C PHE A 48 -8.28 -23.75 -2.66
N PHE A 49 -8.07 -23.04 -3.77
CA PHE A 49 -8.44 -23.55 -5.10
C PHE A 49 -7.66 -24.80 -5.50
N ASP A 50 -6.35 -24.87 -5.23
CA ASP A 50 -5.55 -26.07 -5.44
C ASP A 50 -6.10 -27.25 -4.64
N SER A 51 -6.52 -27.04 -3.39
CA SER A 51 -7.11 -28.10 -2.56
C SER A 51 -8.47 -28.58 -3.08
N LEU A 52 -9.22 -27.72 -3.77
CA LEU A 52 -10.50 -28.07 -4.40
C LEU A 52 -10.29 -28.88 -5.69
N ILE A 53 -9.34 -28.46 -6.53
CA ILE A 53 -9.03 -29.13 -7.80
C ILE A 53 -8.28 -30.44 -7.56
N ALA A 54 -7.34 -30.49 -6.62
CA ALA A 54 -6.61 -31.71 -6.28
C ALA A 54 -7.50 -32.79 -5.62
N ARG A 55 -8.71 -32.42 -5.18
CA ARG A 55 -9.69 -33.34 -4.59
C ARG A 55 -10.81 -33.76 -5.56
N SER A 56 -10.84 -33.23 -6.78
CA SER A 56 -11.71 -33.69 -7.88
C SER A 56 -11.01 -34.70 -8.77
#